data_AF-A0A963R401-F1
#
_entry.id   AF-A0A963R401-F1
#
_cell.length_a   1.000
_cell.length_b   1.000
_cell.length_c   1.000
_cell.angle_alpha   90.00
_cell.angle_beta   90.00
_cell.angle_gamma   90.00
#
_symmetry.space_group_name_H-M   'P 1'
#
loop_
_entity.id
_entity.type
_entity.pdbx_description
1 polymer ?
#
loop_
_entity_poly.entity_id
_entity_poly.type
_entity_poly.pdbx_seq_one_letter_code
_entity_poly.pdbx_strand_id
1 'polypeptide(L)' 'VNELTGQFGTARLDVYEGDARKLQFVGSACVLDVFLYPPAPGREPEATYVEARRASDAQDVSDAACIAALRRR' A
#
# COMPACT_ATOMS: atom_id res chain seq x y z
N VAL A 1 -5.12 -8.72 -2.47
CA VAL A 1 -6.01 -7.57 -2.16
C VAL A 1 -6.79 -7.75 -0.88
N ASN A 2 -7.63 -8.80 -0.78
CA ASN A 2 -8.49 -9.01 0.40
C ASN A 2 -7.73 -8.98 1.73
N GLU A 3 -6.50 -9.49 1.74
CA GLU A 3 -5.66 -9.42 2.93
C GLU A 3 -5.27 -7.97 3.29
N LEU A 4 -4.81 -7.19 2.31
CA LEU A 4 -4.41 -5.79 2.52
C LEU A 4 -5.61 -4.91 2.88
N THR A 5 -6.77 -5.12 2.26
CA THR A 5 -8.00 -4.41 2.61
C THR A 5 -8.54 -4.83 3.97
N GLY A 6 -8.34 -6.08 4.37
CA GLY A 6 -8.62 -6.56 5.73
C GLY A 6 -7.70 -5.94 6.79
N GLN A 7 -6.45 -5.65 6.44
CA GLN A 7 -5.47 -5.05 7.37
C GLN A 7 -5.56 -3.52 7.47
N PHE A 8 -5.86 -2.83 6.37
CA PHE A 8 -5.74 -1.37 6.26
C PHE A 8 -7.05 -0.67 5.87
N GLY A 9 -8.13 -1.43 5.67
CA GLY A 9 -9.41 -0.94 5.16
C GLY A 9 -9.44 -0.75 3.64
N THR A 10 -10.47 -0.11 3.12
CA THR A 10 -10.59 0.17 1.68
C THR A 10 -9.43 1.04 1.19
N ALA A 11 -8.76 0.60 0.13
CA ALA A 11 -7.72 1.38 -0.53
C ALA A 11 -8.33 2.65 -1.16
N ARG A 12 -7.66 3.78 -1.01
CA ARG A 12 -8.02 5.05 -1.66
C ARG A 12 -7.72 5.01 -3.15
N LEU A 13 -6.61 4.37 -3.54
CA LEU A 13 -6.25 4.12 -4.93
C LEU A 13 -6.02 2.64 -5.13
N ASP A 14 -6.46 2.15 -6.28
CA ASP A 14 -6.28 0.79 -6.74
C ASP A 14 -6.10 0.85 -8.26
N VAL A 15 -4.85 0.79 -8.70
CA VAL A 15 -4.47 1.11 -10.09
C VAL A 15 -3.62 -0.02 -10.65
N TYR A 16 -3.87 -0.40 -11.90
CA TYR A 16 -3.05 -1.35 -12.64
C TYR A 16 -2.16 -0.60 -13.63
N GLU A 17 -0.89 -1.00 -13.69
CA GLU A 17 0.11 -0.49 -14.63
C GLU A 17 0.78 -1.71 -15.30
N GLY A 18 0.20 -2.15 -16.42
CA GLY A 18 0.58 -3.42 -17.02
C GLY A 18 0.14 -4.60 -16.15
N ASP A 19 1.09 -5.46 -15.78
CA ASP A 19 0.88 -6.57 -14.84
C ASP A 19 1.15 -6.17 -13.38
N ALA A 20 1.69 -4.96 -13.14
CA ALA A 20 1.84 -4.39 -11.81
C ALA A 20 0.53 -3.80 -11.30
N ARG A 21 0.38 -3.78 -9.99
CA ARG A 21 -0.75 -3.14 -9.31
C ARG A 21 -0.25 -2.29 -8.16
N LYS A 22 -0.83 -1.11 -8.00
CA LYS A 22 -0.57 -0.21 -6.89
C LYS A 22 -1.83 -0.03 -6.06
N LEU A 23 -1.72 -0.25 -4.76
CA LEU A 23 -2.74 0.10 -3.77
C LEU A 23 -2.25 1.26 -2.91
N GLN A 24 -3.11 2.23 -2.61
CA GLN A 24 -2.82 3.31 -1.67
C GLN A 24 -3.77 3.28 -0.49
N PHE A 25 -3.24 3.34 0.72
CA PHE A 25 -3.99 3.48 1.96
C PHE A 25 -3.64 4.81 2.63
N VAL A 26 -4.63 5.48 3.19
CA VAL A 26 -4.44 6.80 3.81
C VAL A 26 -4.93 6.77 5.25
N GLY A 27 -4.08 7.25 6.16
CA GLY A 27 -4.41 7.49 7.56
C GLY A 27 -4.01 8.91 7.97
N SER A 28 -4.37 9.29 9.19
CA SER A 28 -3.98 10.60 9.75
C SER A 28 -2.46 10.75 9.89
N ALA A 29 -1.76 9.65 10.17
CA ALA A 29 -0.31 9.65 10.37
C ALA A 29 0.49 9.65 9.06
N CYS A 30 0.01 8.96 8.01
CA CYS A 30 0.77 8.70 6.79
C CYS A 30 -0.12 8.20 5.65
N VAL A 31 0.44 8.21 4.45
CA VAL A 31 -0.01 7.49 3.26
C VAL A 31 0.91 6.28 3.05
N LEU A 32 0.35 5.11 2.79
CA LEU A 32 1.08 3.90 2.44
C LEU A 32 0.72 3.48 1.01
N ASP A 33 1.72 3.47 0.14
CA ASP A 33 1.62 2.82 -1.17
C ASP A 33 2.16 1.40 -1.08
N VAL A 34 1.43 0.44 -1.62
CA VAL A 34 1.82 -0.97 -1.72
C VAL A 34 1.90 -1.34 -3.18
N PHE A 35 3.08 -1.78 -3.62
CA PHE A 35 3.35 -2.17 -4.99
C PHE A 35 3.33 -3.69 -5.07
N LEU A 36 2.43 -4.20 -5.91
CA LEU A 36 2.23 -5.62 -6.13
C LEU A 36 2.69 -6.01 -7.53
N TYR A 37 3.47 -7.08 -7.60
CA TYR A 37 3.96 -7.65 -8.85
C TYR A 37 3.69 -9.15 -8.87
N PRO A 38 3.34 -9.72 -10.04
CA PRO A 38 3.13 -11.14 -10.15
C PRO A 38 4.49 -11.88 -10.06
N PRO A 39 4.59 -12.97 -9.28
CA PRO A 39 5.84 -13.74 -9.19
C PRO A 39 6.18 -14.49 -10.49
N ALA A 40 5.20 -14.68 -11.37
CA ALA A 40 5.36 -15.20 -12.72
C ALA A 40 4.18 -14.76 -13.61
N PRO A 41 4.28 -14.82 -14.95
CA PRO A 41 3.20 -14.42 -15.85
C PRO A 41 1.87 -15.10 -15.51
N GLY A 42 0.80 -14.29 -15.38
CA GLY A 42 -0.55 -14.77 -15.07
C GLY A 42 -0.78 -15.22 -13.63
N ARG A 43 0.19 -15.03 -12.72
CA ARG A 43 0.00 -15.26 -11.27
C ARG A 43 -0.60 -14.03 -10.60
N GLU A 44 -1.24 -14.25 -9.45
CA GLU A 44 -1.79 -13.16 -8.64
C GLU A 44 -0.65 -12.24 -8.16
N PRO A 45 -0.80 -10.90 -8.26
CA PRO A 45 0.19 -9.96 -7.77
C PRO A 45 0.38 -10.04 -6.26
N GLU A 46 1.64 -10.11 -5.83
CA GLU A 46 2.06 -10.13 -4.42
C GLU A 46 2.79 -8.84 -4.07
N ALA A 47 2.65 -8.35 -2.83
CA ALA A 47 3.33 -7.14 -2.39
C ALA A 47 4.86 -7.38 -2.35
N THR A 48 5.61 -6.63 -3.17
CA THR A 48 7.08 -6.72 -3.21
C THR A 48 7.76 -5.50 -2.62
N TYR A 49 7.07 -4.36 -2.60
CA TYR A 49 7.61 -3.09 -2.11
C TYR A 49 6.50 -2.24 -1.49
N VAL A 50 6.88 -1.45 -0.49
CA VAL A 50 6.01 -0.47 0.16
C VAL A 50 6.73 0.86 0.28
N GLU A 51 5.97 1.95 0.24
CA GLU A 51 6.49 3.30 0.45
C GLU A 51 5.53 4.03 1.39
N ALA A 52 6.06 4.51 2.52
CA ALA A 52 5.30 5.33 3.45
C ALA A 52 5.72 6.81 3.39
N ARG A 53 4.73 7.69 3.29
CA ARG A 53 4.95 9.14 3.19
C ARG A 53 4.04 9.94 4.09
N ARG A 54 4.49 11.13 4.49
CA ARG A 54 3.65 12.12 5.17
C ARG A 54 2.68 12.75 4.18
N ALA A 55 1.39 12.76 4.53
CA ALA A 55 0.34 13.26 3.65
C ALA A 55 0.46 14.77 3.31
N SER A 56 1.14 15.57 4.13
CA SER A 56 1.22 17.03 3.97
C SER A 56 2.26 17.50 2.96
N ASP A 57 3.39 16.79 2.84
CA ASP A 57 4.55 17.22 2.07
C ASP A 57 5.25 16.08 1.29
N ALA A 58 4.67 14.88 1.32
CA ALA A 58 5.19 13.68 0.68
C ALA A 58 6.60 13.25 1.12
N GLN A 59 7.10 13.76 2.25
CA GLN A 59 8.37 13.28 2.79
C GLN A 59 8.24 11.83 3.25
N ASP A 60 9.30 11.05 3.01
CA ASP A 60 9.40 9.68 3.46
C ASP A 60 9.27 9.58 4.98
N VAL A 61 8.53 8.57 5.43
CA VAL A 61 8.41 8.20 6.84
C VAL A 61 8.67 6.72 7.00
N SER A 62 8.81 6.25 8.25
CA SER A 62 9.04 4.83 8.50
C SER A 62 7.85 3.97 8.04
N ASP A 63 8.13 3.00 7.17
CA ASP A 63 7.14 2.01 6.71
C ASP A 63 6.50 1.27 7.88
N ALA A 64 7.33 0.76 8.80
CA ALA A 64 6.86 0.01 9.97
C ALA A 64 5.94 0.86 10.86
N ALA A 65 6.30 2.13 11.09
CA ALA A 65 5.47 3.05 11.87
C ALA A 65 4.15 3.34 11.17
N CYS A 66 4.18 3.54 9.85
CA CYS A 66 2.98 3.81 9.04
C CYS A 66 2.03 2.61 9.01
N ILE A 67 2.54 1.41 8.75
CA ILE A 67 1.78 0.15 8.78
C ILE A 67 1.12 -0.04 10.15
N ALA A 68 1.88 0.17 11.23
CA ALA A 68 1.35 0.04 12.59
C ALA A 68 0.25 1.08 12.88
N ALA A 69 0.38 2.31 12.36
CA ALA A 69 -0.64 3.34 12.49
C ALA A 69 -1.91 3.00 11.70
N LEU A 70 -1.77 2.52 10.46
CA LEU A 70 -2.90 2.14 9.61
C LEU A 70 -3.71 0.97 10.19
N ARG A 71 -3.06 -0.01 10.82
CA ARG A 71 -3.74 -1.14 11.48
C ARG A 71 -4.57 -0.76 12.70
N ARG A 72 -4.37 0.44 13.27
CA ARG A 72 -5.09 0.92 14.46
C ARG A 72 -6.28 1.82 14.13
N ARG A 73 -6.57 2.03 12.85
CA ARG A 73 -7.63 2.95 12.38
C ARG A 73 -9.02 2.34 12.47
#